data_AF-A0A3A9KFP1-F1
#
_entry.id   AF-A0A3A9KFP1-F1
#
_cell.length_a   1.000
_cell.length_b   1.000
_cell.length_c   1.000
_cell.angle_alpha   90.00
_cell.angle_beta   90.00
_cell.angle_gamma   90.00
#
_symmetry.space_group_name_H-M   'P 1'
#
loop_
_entity.id
_entity.type
_entity.pdbx_description
1 polymer ?
#
loop_
_entity_poly.entity_id
_entity_poly.type
_entity_poly.pdbx_seq_one_letter_code
_entity_poly.pdbx_strand_id
1 'polypeptide(L)'
;MGCGGFGGFFSPYYYYPRRGCFHGESEPYYREHNDTEEKLLVLKRMYAEGIIDEEGYRAYKQRILEGSVDFEDLMEIRKNHHRAHEHHMDENHQVKPESKNKYQIKLDTLKQSREKIIEIKQKLSTKIEELTREKEAMEKMAETVLKAGDQKAEEFISKKVDLEETLQNLIKRDRDLQKEVDRIDTMVNMLNIKQLELEAMQMQEEISNVKMALDENS
;
A
#
# COMPACT_ATOMS: atom_id res chain seq x y z
N MET A 1 -4.24 17.84 -48.15
CA MET A 1 -5.57 17.22 -47.94
C MET A 1 -5.30 15.91 -47.21
N GLY A 2 -5.81 15.56 -46.02
CA GLY A 2 -6.69 16.19 -45.02
C GLY A 2 -6.12 15.92 -43.60
N CYS A 3 -6.40 16.74 -42.58
CA CYS A 3 -7.58 16.70 -41.67
C CYS A 3 -7.62 15.38 -40.87
N GLY A 4 -7.45 15.31 -39.54
CA GLY A 4 -8.02 16.12 -38.45
C GLY A 4 -9.17 15.33 -37.81
N GLY A 5 -9.05 14.83 -36.58
CA GLY A 5 -9.86 15.39 -35.49
C GLY A 5 -10.09 14.41 -34.35
N PHE A 6 -9.74 14.88 -33.16
CA PHE A 6 -9.98 14.35 -31.83
C PHE A 6 -11.34 14.90 -31.34
N GLY A 7 -12.17 14.11 -30.63
CA GLY A 7 -13.31 14.65 -29.89
C GLY A 7 -14.58 13.79 -29.95
N GLY A 8 -14.77 12.95 -28.94
CA GLY A 8 -16.02 12.23 -28.68
C GLY A 8 -16.18 11.99 -27.18
N PHE A 9 -16.51 13.06 -26.44
CA PHE A 9 -17.01 12.95 -25.07
C PHE A 9 -18.45 12.45 -25.14
N PHE A 10 -18.67 11.18 -24.78
CA PHE A 10 -20.00 10.62 -24.58
C PHE A 10 -20.51 11.00 -23.18
N SER A 11 -21.64 11.72 -23.16
CA SER A 11 -22.50 11.98 -22.01
C SER A 11 -23.44 10.77 -21.79
N PRO A 12 -23.63 10.25 -20.56
CA PRO A 12 -24.55 9.14 -20.34
C PRO A 12 -25.97 9.56 -19.94
N TYR A 13 -26.30 10.85 -19.83
CA TYR A 13 -27.66 11.28 -19.50
C TYR A 13 -28.48 11.64 -20.74
N TYR A 14 -28.90 10.64 -21.50
CA TYR A 14 -30.09 10.74 -22.35
C TYR A 14 -30.65 9.33 -22.55
N TYR A 15 -31.64 8.93 -21.75
CA TYR A 15 -32.88 8.26 -22.20
C TYR A 15 -33.79 7.93 -21.00
N TYR A 16 -34.66 8.86 -20.64
CA TYR A 16 -35.93 8.55 -19.96
C TYR A 16 -37.03 9.34 -20.68
N PRO A 17 -38.00 8.71 -21.35
CA PRO A 17 -39.20 9.43 -21.74
C PRO A 17 -40.18 9.46 -20.55
N ARG A 18 -40.49 10.67 -20.07
CA ARG A 18 -41.69 10.92 -19.26
C ARG A 18 -42.95 10.71 -20.11
N ARG A 19 -43.95 10.09 -19.49
CA ARG A 19 -45.36 9.89 -19.89
C ARG A 19 -45.89 10.90 -20.93
N GLY A 20 -46.24 10.37 -22.10
CA GLY A 20 -47.25 10.91 -23.01
C GLY A 20 -48.22 9.79 -23.37
N CYS A 21 -49.52 10.08 -23.33
CA CYS A 21 -50.59 9.18 -23.76
C CYS A 21 -50.45 8.84 -25.25
N PHE A 22 -50.78 7.60 -25.64
CA PHE A 22 -51.43 7.12 -26.87
C PHE A 22 -50.97 5.69 -27.21
N HIS A 23 -51.95 4.86 -27.56
CA HIS A 23 -51.82 3.45 -27.93
C HIS A 23 -50.82 3.19 -29.07
N GLY A 24 -50.11 2.07 -28.96
CA GLY A 24 -49.38 1.46 -30.06
C GLY A 24 -48.57 0.28 -29.54
N GLU A 25 -49.05 -0.93 -29.81
CA GLU A 25 -48.33 -2.18 -29.57
C GLU A 25 -46.97 -2.13 -30.27
N SER A 26 -45.90 -2.23 -29.50
CA SER A 26 -44.58 -2.61 -30.02
C SER A 26 -43.81 -3.38 -28.95
N GLU A 27 -43.19 -4.45 -29.42
CA GLU A 27 -42.67 -5.61 -28.70
C GLU A 27 -41.69 -5.28 -27.55
N PRO A 28 -41.63 -6.12 -26.49
CA PRO A 28 -40.67 -5.96 -25.42
C PRO A 28 -39.28 -6.40 -25.90
N TYR A 29 -38.48 -5.43 -26.37
CA TYR A 29 -37.04 -5.61 -26.49
C TYR A 29 -36.41 -5.61 -25.09
N TYR A 30 -36.43 -6.77 -24.41
CA TYR A 30 -35.52 -7.02 -23.30
C TYR A 30 -34.11 -7.16 -23.89
N ARG A 31 -33.40 -6.04 -24.00
CA ARG A 31 -31.96 -6.04 -24.22
C ARG A 31 -31.36 -6.47 -22.88
N GLU A 32 -30.90 -7.72 -22.79
CA GLU A 32 -30.04 -8.18 -21.70
C GLU A 32 -28.78 -7.30 -21.70
N HIS A 33 -28.79 -6.23 -20.91
CA HIS A 33 -27.61 -5.44 -20.63
C HIS A 33 -26.69 -6.31 -19.79
N ASN A 34 -25.48 -6.52 -20.28
CA ASN A 34 -24.50 -7.35 -19.63
C ASN A 34 -23.83 -6.49 -18.54
N ASP A 35 -24.48 -6.39 -17.38
CA ASP A 35 -24.10 -5.52 -16.24
C ASP A 35 -22.80 -5.96 -15.55
N THR A 36 -22.11 -6.94 -16.12
CA THR A 36 -20.85 -7.51 -15.65
C THR A 36 -19.78 -6.43 -15.43
N GLU A 37 -19.65 -5.47 -16.35
CA GLU A 37 -18.66 -4.39 -16.20
C GLU A 37 -18.97 -3.46 -15.02
N GLU A 38 -20.24 -3.12 -14.84
CA GLU A 38 -20.70 -2.25 -13.76
C GLU A 38 -20.56 -2.95 -12.39
N LYS A 39 -20.90 -4.25 -12.31
CA LYS A 39 -20.67 -5.08 -11.12
C LYS A 39 -19.18 -5.16 -10.77
N LEU A 40 -18.30 -5.31 -11.77
CA LEU A 40 -16.85 -5.31 -11.58
C LEU A 40 -16.31 -3.95 -11.10
N LEU A 41 -16.90 -2.84 -11.56
CA LEU A 41 -16.55 -1.50 -11.09
C LEU A 41 -16.93 -1.29 -9.63
N VAL A 42 -18.13 -1.72 -9.23
CA VAL A 42 -18.56 -1.71 -7.82
C VAL A 42 -17.63 -2.56 -6.96
N LEU A 43 -17.28 -3.76 -7.43
CA LEU A 43 -16.37 -4.65 -6.71
C LEU A 43 -14.97 -4.04 -6.53
N LYS A 44 -14.42 -3.41 -7.59
CA LYS A 44 -13.15 -2.68 -7.52
C LYS A 44 -13.22 -1.56 -6.48
N ARG A 45 -14.34 -0.85 -6.42
CA ARG A 45 -14.57 0.21 -5.44
C ARG A 45 -14.59 -0.35 -4.01
N MET A 46 -15.31 -1.45 -3.77
CA MET A 46 -15.36 -2.11 -2.47
C MET A 46 -13.97 -2.59 -1.99
N TYR A 47 -13.15 -3.10 -2.90
CA TYR A 47 -11.76 -3.49 -2.58
C TYR A 47 -10.89 -2.27 -2.24
N ALA A 48 -11.04 -1.17 -2.98
CA ALA A 48 -10.32 0.08 -2.71
C ALA A 48 -10.75 0.72 -1.36
N GLU A 49 -12.04 0.64 -1.03
CA GLU A 49 -12.60 1.07 0.26
C GLU A 49 -12.18 0.17 1.44
N GLY A 50 -11.57 -0.99 1.14
CA GLY A 50 -11.17 -1.97 2.15
C GLY A 50 -12.33 -2.71 2.80
N ILE A 51 -13.50 -2.69 2.16
CA ILE A 51 -14.70 -3.44 2.56
C ILE A 51 -14.50 -4.94 2.33
N ILE A 52 -13.76 -5.27 1.28
CA ILE A 52 -13.34 -6.63 0.95
C ILE A 52 -11.81 -6.67 0.83
N ASP A 53 -11.23 -7.80 1.21
CA ASP A 53 -9.80 -8.07 1.09
C ASP A 53 -9.45 -8.64 -0.30
N GLU A 54 -8.17 -8.93 -0.53
CA GLU A 54 -7.69 -9.38 -1.84
C GLU A 54 -8.27 -10.76 -2.21
N GLU A 55 -8.45 -11.64 -1.22
CA GLU A 55 -9.04 -12.96 -1.41
C GLU A 55 -10.54 -12.85 -1.75
N GLY A 56 -11.27 -12.01 -1.01
CA GLY A 56 -12.67 -11.68 -1.31
C GLY A 56 -12.84 -11.05 -2.68
N TYR A 57 -11.98 -10.11 -3.06
CA TYR A 57 -12.02 -9.48 -4.39
C TYR A 57 -11.86 -10.51 -5.52
N ARG A 58 -10.91 -11.46 -5.40
CA ARG A 58 -10.71 -12.51 -6.40
C ARG A 58 -11.93 -13.44 -6.48
N ALA A 59 -12.48 -13.85 -5.34
CA ALA A 59 -13.65 -14.73 -5.27
C ALA A 59 -14.90 -14.09 -5.89
N TYR A 60 -15.22 -12.84 -5.52
CA TYR A 60 -16.38 -12.15 -6.08
C TYR A 60 -16.20 -11.77 -7.54
N LYS A 61 -14.97 -11.46 -7.99
CA LYS A 61 -14.69 -11.22 -9.40
C LYS A 61 -15.03 -12.44 -10.25
N GLN A 62 -14.64 -13.62 -9.80
CA GLN A 62 -14.95 -14.87 -10.50
C GLN A 62 -16.46 -15.13 -10.53
N ARG A 63 -17.13 -14.94 -9.39
CA ARG A 63 -18.59 -15.13 -9.28
C ARG A 63 -19.42 -14.16 -10.12
N ILE A 64 -18.96 -12.92 -10.29
CA ILE A 64 -19.57 -11.92 -11.18
C ILE A 64 -19.43 -12.35 -12.65
N LEU A 65 -18.26 -12.87 -13.05
CA LEU A 65 -18.03 -13.40 -14.40
C LEU A 65 -18.86 -14.66 -14.69
N GLU A 66 -19.15 -15.45 -13.65
CA GLU A 66 -20.04 -16.61 -13.70
C GLU A 66 -21.53 -16.24 -13.61
N GLY A 67 -21.88 -14.96 -13.44
CA GLY A 67 -23.26 -14.48 -13.37
C GLY A 67 -24.00 -14.84 -12.07
N SER A 68 -23.28 -15.25 -11.02
CA SER A 68 -23.86 -15.75 -9.75
C SER A 68 -23.97 -14.70 -8.63
N VAL A 69 -23.71 -13.43 -8.97
CA VAL A 69 -23.71 -12.31 -8.02
C VAL A 69 -24.43 -11.13 -8.65
N ASP A 70 -25.40 -10.61 -7.92
CA ASP A 70 -26.17 -9.43 -8.29
C ASP A 70 -25.73 -8.17 -7.55
N PHE A 71 -26.20 -7.01 -8.02
CA PHE A 71 -25.88 -5.74 -7.36
C PHE A 71 -26.39 -5.69 -5.93
N GLU A 72 -27.54 -6.29 -5.66
CA GLU A 72 -28.08 -6.38 -4.31
C GLU A 72 -27.13 -7.10 -3.36
N ASP A 73 -26.50 -8.19 -3.80
CA ASP A 73 -25.51 -8.92 -3.01
C ASP A 73 -24.29 -8.04 -2.67
N LEU A 74 -23.77 -7.30 -3.66
CA LEU A 74 -22.65 -6.37 -3.47
C LEU A 74 -23.01 -5.24 -2.50
N MET A 75 -24.23 -4.71 -2.60
CA MET A 75 -24.71 -3.66 -1.72
C MET A 75 -25.02 -4.17 -0.31
N GLU A 76 -25.42 -5.43 -0.15
CA GLU A 76 -25.62 -6.06 1.15
C GLU A 76 -24.29 -6.24 1.89
N ILE A 77 -23.24 -6.69 1.19
CA ILE A 77 -21.88 -6.76 1.74
C ILE A 77 -21.45 -5.37 2.25
N ARG A 78 -21.70 -4.33 1.46
CA ARG A 78 -21.40 -2.94 1.83
C ARG A 78 -22.16 -2.48 3.07
N LYS A 79 -23.46 -2.79 3.16
CA LYS A 79 -24.32 -2.48 4.32
C LYS A 79 -23.86 -3.22 5.58
N ASN A 80 -23.51 -4.49 5.45
CA ASN A 80 -23.06 -5.32 6.58
C ASN A 80 -21.70 -4.85 7.11
N HIS A 81 -20.80 -4.40 6.24
CA HIS A 81 -19.56 -3.75 6.65
C HIS A 81 -19.80 -2.48 7.47
N HIS A 82 -20.73 -1.61 7.04
CA HIS A 82 -21.08 -0.41 7.80
C HIS A 82 -21.70 -0.75 9.17
N ARG A 83 -22.61 -1.73 9.25
CA ARG A 83 -23.20 -2.17 10.53
C ARG A 83 -22.19 -2.78 11.49
N ALA A 84 -21.23 -3.56 10.97
CA ALA A 84 -20.13 -4.10 11.78
C ALA A 84 -19.22 -3.00 12.34
N HIS A 85 -19.08 -1.88 11.62
CA HIS A 85 -18.35 -0.71 12.08
C HIS A 85 -19.13 0.14 13.11
N GLU A 86 -20.46 0.17 13.03
CA GLU A 86 -21.34 0.88 13.98
C GLU A 86 -21.42 0.18 15.34
N HIS A 87 -21.49 -1.16 15.38
CA HIS A 87 -21.54 -1.91 16.65
C HIS A 87 -20.24 -1.88 17.47
N HIS A 88 -19.15 -1.31 16.94
CA HIS A 88 -17.90 -1.07 17.68
C HIS A 88 -17.80 0.33 18.33
N MET A 89 -18.84 1.17 18.23
CA MET A 89 -18.80 2.57 18.67
C MET A 89 -19.65 2.92 19.90
N ASP A 90 -20.14 1.96 20.69
CA ASP A 90 -21.07 2.27 21.80
C ASP A 90 -20.54 2.12 23.24
N GLU A 91 -19.22 1.98 23.45
CA GLU A 91 -18.64 2.13 24.80
C GLU A 91 -17.26 2.80 24.76
N ASN A 92 -17.23 4.13 24.71
CA ASN A 92 -16.46 5.02 25.60
C ASN A 92 -16.32 6.42 24.97
N HIS A 93 -16.93 7.42 25.60
CA HIS A 93 -16.67 8.83 25.31
C HIS A 93 -15.29 9.22 25.86
N GLN A 94 -14.25 9.16 25.03
CA GLN A 94 -13.08 10.01 25.16
C GLN A 94 -12.69 10.56 23.78
N VAL A 95 -12.76 11.89 23.70
CA VAL A 95 -12.25 12.81 22.68
C VAL A 95 -11.24 12.14 21.73
N LYS A 96 -11.67 11.75 20.52
CA LYS A 96 -10.77 11.33 19.45
C LYS A 96 -10.28 12.57 18.70
N PRO A 97 -8.96 12.79 18.57
CA PRO A 97 -8.46 13.75 17.59
C PRO A 97 -8.84 13.23 16.20
N GLU A 98 -9.10 14.17 15.28
CA GLU A 98 -9.33 13.99 13.85
C GLU A 98 -8.79 12.64 13.34
N SER A 99 -9.68 11.79 12.85
CA SER A 99 -9.35 10.43 12.44
C SER A 99 -8.32 10.47 11.31
N LYS A 100 -7.02 10.41 11.66
CA LYS A 100 -5.93 10.25 10.72
C LYS A 100 -6.29 9.10 9.78
N ASN A 101 -6.19 9.35 8.48
CA ASN A 101 -6.46 8.37 7.45
C ASN A 101 -5.66 7.08 7.75
N LYS A 102 -6.26 5.89 7.59
CA LYS A 102 -5.60 4.58 7.82
C LYS A 102 -4.21 4.49 7.18
N TYR A 103 -4.02 5.19 6.05
CA TYR A 103 -2.73 5.31 5.36
C TYR A 103 -1.70 6.16 6.12
N GLN A 104 -2.09 7.25 6.76
CA GLN A 104 -1.20 8.09 7.57
C GLN A 104 -0.69 7.35 8.80
N ILE A 105 -1.53 6.56 9.46
CA ILE A 105 -1.09 5.72 10.61
C ILE A 105 -0.03 4.71 10.15
N LYS A 106 -0.24 4.07 8.99
CA LYS A 106 0.74 3.12 8.41
C LYS A 106 2.04 3.82 8.01
N LEU A 107 1.97 5.02 7.43
CA LEU A 107 3.14 5.83 7.09
C LEU A 107 3.93 6.24 8.33
N ASP A 108 3.26 6.72 9.37
CA ASP A 108 3.89 7.10 10.64
C ASP A 108 4.60 5.88 11.27
N THR A 109 3.96 4.70 11.25
CA THR A 109 4.54 3.46 11.77
C THR A 109 5.79 3.03 10.97
N LEU A 110 5.75 3.12 9.65
CA LEU A 110 6.90 2.79 8.79
C LEU A 110 8.06 3.78 8.95
N LYS A 111 7.78 5.06 9.15
CA LYS A 111 8.82 6.05 9.46
C LYS A 111 9.50 5.75 10.79
N GLN A 112 8.72 5.41 11.81
CA GLN A 112 9.28 5.01 13.12
C GLN A 112 10.13 3.75 13.04
N SER A 113 9.70 2.73 12.27
CA SER A 113 10.50 1.51 12.11
C SER A 113 11.81 1.79 11.36
N ARG A 114 11.77 2.65 10.34
CA ARG A 114 12.95 3.11 9.60
C ARG A 114 13.95 3.82 10.51
N GLU A 115 13.49 4.74 11.36
CA GLU A 115 14.34 5.46 12.31
C GLU A 115 15.06 4.49 13.25
N LYS A 116 14.35 3.52 13.82
CA LYS A 116 14.96 2.48 14.68
C LYS A 116 16.03 1.68 13.96
N ILE A 117 15.79 1.29 12.70
CA ILE A 117 16.77 0.56 11.90
C ILE A 117 18.02 1.40 11.64
N ILE A 118 17.84 2.68 11.31
CA ILE A 118 18.97 3.62 11.11
C ILE A 118 19.79 3.76 12.41
N GLU A 119 19.13 3.87 13.55
CA GLU A 119 19.78 3.98 14.85
C GLU A 119 20.62 2.73 15.18
N ILE A 120 20.07 1.54 14.89
CA ILE A 120 20.81 0.27 15.03
C ILE A 120 22.00 0.24 14.07
N LYS A 121 21.81 0.69 12.83
CA LYS A 121 22.87 0.72 11.82
C LYS A 121 24.03 1.64 12.23
N GLN A 122 23.73 2.80 12.81
CA GLN A 122 24.74 3.72 13.34
C GLN A 122 25.58 3.05 14.44
N LYS A 123 24.93 2.40 15.41
CA LYS A 123 25.62 1.65 16.49
C LYS A 123 26.47 0.51 15.95
N LEU A 124 26.02 -0.12 14.87
CA LEU A 124 26.73 -1.21 14.23
C LEU A 124 27.96 -0.67 13.45
N SER A 125 27.84 0.47 12.77
CA SER A 125 28.94 1.15 12.09
C SER A 125 30.04 1.55 13.07
N THR A 126 29.70 2.16 14.21
CA THR A 126 30.69 2.53 15.23
C THR A 126 31.43 1.30 15.75
N LYS A 127 30.72 0.19 15.97
CA LYS A 127 31.34 -1.07 16.41
C LYS A 127 32.25 -1.69 15.34
N ILE A 128 31.88 -1.61 14.06
CA ILE A 128 32.75 -2.05 12.95
C ILE A 128 34.03 -1.21 12.93
N GLU A 129 33.92 0.12 13.08
CA GLU A 129 35.08 1.01 13.09
C GLU A 129 36.02 0.71 14.27
N GLU A 130 35.48 0.49 15.46
CA GLU A 130 36.25 0.11 16.65
C GLU A 130 37.03 -1.19 16.43
N LEU A 131 36.34 -2.25 15.98
CA LEU A 131 36.98 -3.54 15.69
C LEU A 131 38.00 -3.44 14.55
N THR A 132 37.75 -2.58 13.57
CA THR A 132 38.72 -2.35 12.47
C THR A 132 39.99 -1.69 13.01
N ARG A 133 39.88 -0.71 13.91
CA ARG A 133 41.04 -0.10 14.57
C ARG A 133 41.79 -1.10 15.46
N GLU A 134 41.05 -1.95 16.18
CA GLU A 134 41.65 -3.02 16.97
C GLU A 134 42.43 -4.00 16.09
N LYS A 135 41.87 -4.39 14.93
CA LYS A 135 42.56 -5.19 13.92
C LYS A 135 43.87 -4.54 13.47
N GLU A 136 43.82 -3.27 13.09
CA GLU A 136 45.02 -2.54 12.62
C GLU A 136 46.09 -2.41 13.72
N ALA A 137 45.67 -2.18 14.96
CA ALA A 137 46.58 -2.15 16.11
C ALA A 137 47.22 -3.53 16.34
N MET A 138 46.43 -4.59 16.24
CA MET A 138 46.90 -5.96 16.34
C MET A 138 47.91 -6.28 15.23
N GLU A 139 47.62 -5.93 13.97
CA GLU A 139 48.53 -6.14 12.83
C GLU A 139 49.88 -5.42 13.00
N LYS A 140 49.89 -4.20 13.55
CA LYS A 140 51.13 -3.48 13.88
C LYS A 140 51.95 -4.18 14.98
N MET A 141 51.29 -4.88 15.90
CA MET A 141 51.97 -5.69 16.93
C MET A 141 52.43 -7.05 16.41
N ALA A 142 51.94 -7.53 15.26
CA ALA A 142 52.36 -8.79 14.67
C ALA A 142 53.88 -8.82 14.40
N GLU A 143 54.46 -7.69 13.97
CA GLU A 143 55.91 -7.57 13.71
C GLU A 143 56.78 -7.78 14.95
N THR A 144 56.24 -7.50 16.15
CA THR A 144 56.96 -7.69 17.42
C THR A 144 56.71 -9.07 18.02
N VAL A 145 55.50 -9.61 17.86
CA VAL A 145 55.11 -10.94 18.39
C VAL A 145 55.75 -12.09 17.61
N LEU A 146 55.93 -11.96 16.29
CA LEU A 146 56.62 -12.97 15.47
C LEU A 146 58.09 -13.18 15.88
N LYS A 147 58.69 -12.25 16.65
CA LYS A 147 60.03 -12.39 17.23
C LYS A 147 60.03 -13.06 18.61
N ALA A 148 58.86 -13.25 19.23
CA ALA A 148 58.71 -13.64 20.65
C ALA A 148 58.41 -15.13 20.89
N GLY A 149 58.41 -15.97 19.84
CA GLY A 149 58.26 -17.44 19.90
C GLY A 149 56.91 -17.98 19.44
N ASP A 150 56.90 -19.25 19.01
CA ASP A 150 55.78 -19.90 18.28
C ASP A 150 54.44 -19.89 19.02
N GLN A 151 54.44 -20.14 20.33
CA GLN A 151 53.21 -20.24 21.13
C GLN A 151 52.46 -18.89 21.22
N LYS A 152 53.20 -17.77 21.26
CA LYS A 152 52.60 -16.42 21.24
C LYS A 152 52.11 -16.04 19.85
N ALA A 153 52.71 -16.60 18.80
CA ALA A 153 52.27 -16.40 17.42
C ALA A 153 50.93 -17.13 17.16
N GLU A 154 50.75 -18.35 17.68
CA GLU A 154 49.48 -19.09 17.56
C GLU A 154 48.32 -18.37 18.23
N GLU A 155 48.49 -17.91 19.48
CA GLU A 155 47.46 -17.14 20.19
C GLU A 155 47.09 -15.85 19.45
N PHE A 156 48.08 -15.19 18.85
CA PHE A 156 47.88 -13.99 18.07
C PHE A 156 47.08 -14.27 16.79
N ILE A 157 47.42 -15.33 16.06
CA ILE A 157 46.70 -15.75 14.85
C ILE A 157 45.25 -16.11 15.19
N SER A 158 45.01 -16.86 16.27
CA SER A 158 43.65 -17.21 16.71
C SER A 158 42.79 -15.96 16.95
N LYS A 159 43.32 -15.00 17.72
CA LYS A 159 42.59 -13.74 18.00
C LYS A 159 42.32 -12.94 16.74
N LYS A 160 43.25 -12.93 15.78
CA LYS A 160 43.05 -12.26 14.49
C LYS A 160 41.91 -12.90 13.70
N VAL A 161 41.87 -14.23 13.63
CA VAL A 161 40.82 -14.97 12.92
C VAL A 161 39.45 -14.69 13.53
N ASP A 162 39.34 -14.77 14.86
CA ASP A 162 38.08 -14.48 15.57
C ASP A 162 37.59 -13.04 15.31
N LEU A 163 38.52 -12.08 15.30
CA LEU A 163 38.21 -10.68 15.02
C LEU A 163 37.77 -10.48 13.55
N GLU A 164 38.42 -11.14 12.59
CA GLU A 164 38.02 -11.09 11.20
C GLU A 164 36.64 -11.72 10.96
N GLU A 165 36.34 -12.85 11.62
CA GLU A 165 35.03 -13.49 11.54
C GLU A 165 33.92 -12.58 12.10
N THR A 166 34.16 -11.97 13.26
CA THR A 166 33.20 -11.05 13.88
C THR A 166 32.96 -9.82 13.00
N LEU A 167 34.00 -9.24 12.40
CA LEU A 167 33.87 -8.13 11.44
C LEU A 167 33.04 -8.53 10.22
N GLN A 168 33.32 -9.67 9.59
CA GLN A 168 32.55 -10.14 8.43
C GLN A 168 31.07 -10.33 8.77
N ASN A 169 30.77 -10.90 9.94
CA ASN A 169 29.42 -11.08 10.42
C ASN A 169 28.69 -9.75 10.65
N LEU A 170 29.37 -8.74 11.21
CA LEU A 170 28.81 -7.41 11.39
C LEU A 170 28.56 -6.71 10.04
N ILE A 171 29.52 -6.75 9.11
CA ILE A 171 29.37 -6.18 7.77
C ILE A 171 28.18 -6.81 7.03
N LYS A 172 27.98 -8.12 7.16
CA LYS A 172 26.82 -8.80 6.57
C LYS A 172 25.51 -8.27 7.17
N ARG A 173 25.43 -8.13 8.50
CA ARG A 173 24.27 -7.56 9.19
C ARG A 173 24.00 -6.13 8.77
N ASP A 174 25.03 -5.30 8.58
CA ASP A 174 24.88 -3.92 8.09
C ASP A 174 24.19 -3.88 6.71
N ARG A 175 24.64 -4.75 5.80
CA ARG A 175 24.05 -4.86 4.45
C ARG A 175 22.61 -5.33 4.50
N ASP A 176 22.29 -6.29 5.37
CA ASP A 176 20.93 -6.79 5.50
C ASP A 176 20.00 -5.72 6.11
N LEU A 177 20.46 -4.95 7.09
CA LEU A 177 19.71 -3.78 7.59
C LEU A 177 19.49 -2.73 6.50
N GLN A 178 20.48 -2.49 5.61
CA GLN A 178 20.29 -1.58 4.47
C GLN A 178 19.17 -2.05 3.55
N LYS A 179 19.11 -3.36 3.24
CA LYS A 179 18.01 -3.91 2.41
C LYS A 179 16.65 -3.72 3.06
N GLU A 180 16.56 -3.84 4.39
CA GLU A 180 15.29 -3.57 5.10
C GLU A 180 14.90 -2.09 5.04
N VAL A 181 15.86 -1.16 5.13
CA VAL A 181 15.60 0.28 4.89
C VAL A 181 15.06 0.50 3.48
N ASP A 182 15.72 -0.05 2.46
CA ASP A 182 15.31 0.11 1.07
C ASP A 182 13.89 -0.43 0.85
N ARG A 183 13.55 -1.57 1.46
CA ARG A 183 12.18 -2.12 1.46
C ARG A 183 11.18 -1.19 2.11
N ILE A 184 11.50 -0.62 3.28
CA ILE A 184 10.61 0.35 3.93
C ILE A 184 10.39 1.57 3.04
N ASP A 185 11.43 2.10 2.40
CA ASP A 185 11.32 3.24 1.48
C ASP A 185 10.43 2.91 0.27
N THR A 186 10.50 1.69 -0.29
CA THR A 186 9.54 1.25 -1.33
C THR A 186 8.11 1.20 -0.83
N MET A 187 7.87 0.70 0.40
CA MET A 187 6.53 0.66 0.99
C MET A 187 5.96 2.05 1.26
N VAL A 188 6.79 2.98 1.73
CA VAL A 188 6.41 4.39 1.93
C VAL A 188 5.98 5.01 0.60
N ASN A 189 6.75 4.82 -0.47
CA ASN A 189 6.40 5.34 -1.79
C ASN A 189 5.08 4.78 -2.32
N MET A 190 4.86 3.46 -2.20
CA MET A 190 3.60 2.85 -2.59
C MET A 190 2.40 3.41 -1.82
N LEU A 191 2.54 3.64 -0.50
CA LEU A 191 1.47 4.21 0.31
C LEU A 191 1.19 5.67 -0.04
N ASN A 192 2.21 6.46 -0.33
CA ASN A 192 2.04 7.84 -0.79
C ASN A 192 1.26 7.90 -2.11
N ILE A 193 1.57 7.02 -3.07
CA ILE A 193 0.83 6.92 -4.34
C ILE A 193 -0.64 6.60 -4.07
N LYS A 194 -0.91 5.58 -3.22
CA LYS A 194 -2.30 5.22 -2.85
C LYS A 194 -3.05 6.36 -2.17
N GLN A 195 -2.37 7.18 -1.37
CA GLN A 195 -2.98 8.35 -0.77
C GLN A 195 -3.37 9.40 -1.82
N LEU A 196 -2.47 9.69 -2.78
CA LEU A 196 -2.76 10.62 -3.88
C LEU A 196 -3.90 10.13 -4.78
N GLU A 197 -3.96 8.83 -5.06
CA GLU A 197 -5.06 8.22 -5.82
C GLU A 197 -6.41 8.41 -5.10
N LEU A 198 -6.43 8.23 -3.78
CA LEU A 198 -7.64 8.44 -2.97
C LEU A 198 -8.08 9.90 -2.97
N GLU A 199 -7.14 10.83 -2.80
CA GLU A 199 -7.41 12.28 -2.87
C GLU A 199 -7.94 12.68 -4.27
N ALA A 200 -7.37 12.14 -5.34
CA ALA A 200 -7.84 12.38 -6.71
C ALA A 200 -9.26 11.87 -6.95
N MET A 201 -9.60 10.70 -6.40
CA MET A 201 -10.96 10.15 -6.48
C MET A 201 -11.97 10.98 -5.71
N GLN A 202 -11.62 11.45 -4.51
CA GLN A 202 -12.48 12.36 -3.72
C GLN A 202 -12.76 13.66 -4.50
N MET A 203 -11.74 14.25 -5.12
CA MET A 203 -11.94 15.44 -5.97
C MET A 203 -12.84 15.16 -7.19
N GLN A 204 -12.74 13.98 -7.81
CA GLN A 204 -13.63 13.60 -8.91
C GLN A 204 -15.09 13.47 -8.45
N GLU A 205 -15.32 12.92 -7.26
CA GLU A 205 -16.64 12.80 -6.66
C GLU A 205 -17.24 14.19 -6.36
N GLU A 206 -16.46 15.09 -5.77
CA GLU A 206 -16.88 16.48 -5.52
C GLU A 206 -17.27 17.20 -6.82
N ILE A 207 -16.45 17.07 -7.87
CA ILE A 207 -16.75 17.65 -9.19
C ILE A 207 -18.04 17.05 -9.77
N SER A 208 -18.25 15.73 -9.64
CA SER A 208 -19.46 15.06 -10.10
C SER A 208 -20.71 15.59 -9.37
N ASN A 209 -20.61 15.75 -8.04
CA ASN A 209 -21.71 16.28 -7.22
C ASN A 209 -22.07 17.72 -7.60
N VAL A 210 -21.06 18.57 -7.84
CA VAL A 210 -21.28 19.95 -8.29
C VAL A 210 -21.94 19.98 -9.67
N LYS A 211 -21.54 19.12 -10.61
CA LYS A 211 -22.16 19.02 -11.94
C LYS A 211 -23.64 18.63 -11.84
N MET A 212 -23.96 17.60 -11.07
CA MET A 212 -25.36 17.18 -10.86
C MET A 212 -26.20 18.32 -10.26
N ALA A 213 -25.67 19.05 -9.27
CA ALA A 213 -26.36 20.18 -8.66
C ALA A 213 -26.59 21.37 -9.63
N LEU A 214 -25.73 21.56 -10.64
CA LEU A 214 -25.89 22.59 -11.67
C LEU A 214 -26.92 22.18 -12.73
N ASP A 215 -26.93 20.89 -13.10
CA ASP A 215 -27.89 20.32 -14.05
C ASP A 215 -29.32 20.28 -13.47
N GLU A 216 -29.48 20.18 -12.14
CA GLU A 216 -30.78 20.23 -11.45
C GLU A 216 -31.37 21.66 -11.33
N ASN A 217 -30.55 22.70 -11.48
CA ASN A 217 -30.94 24.11 -11.35
C ASN A 217 -31.07 24.86 -12.70
N SER A 218 -30.91 24.15 -13.83
CA SER A 218 -31.00 24.67 -15.21
C SER A 218 -32.28 24.21 -15.90
#